data_AF-D8IDV9-F1
#
_entry.id   AF-D8IDV9-F1
#
_cell.length_a   1.000
_cell.length_b   1.000
_cell.length_c   1.000
_cell.angle_alpha   90.00
_cell.angle_beta   90.00
_cell.angle_gamma   90.00
#
_symmetry.space_group_name_H-M   'P 1'
#
loop_
_entity.id
_entity.type
_entity.pdbx_description
1 polymer ?
#
loop_
_entity_poly.entity_id
_entity_poly.type
_entity_poly.pdbx_seq_one_letter_code
_entity_poly.pdbx_strand_id
1 'polypeptide(L)'
;MKKLQYLLVCILIFTIVACSSKNNDITNPISNANLNDNNGNNAKIITTSYTIHGIDEKYNGSWKFFNTDDKGNIPVDITIKDGGVSGLVISNGKSENTISFTKEHIYSTPTPEENKYYDRYFGYIISEGAWVGEIHFPTYDDETVGYVYVTNKNTSDIIIGMIDKAPGPKDIFETSFKGEYKSGNRTLKIERVFITYYEDSQVKVKIPASFFELSRDDKNYLGYTVFYGPLYSGVFINTHNTKISDPVNELNFIYVDYNNKLEIQLKEDGTPISAKYNKKTTTISPDNLTYTRQ
;
A
#
# COMPACT_ATOMS: atom_id res chain seq x y z
N MET A 1 47.47 -50.22 -0.21
CA MET A 1 47.13 -48.90 0.36
C MET A 1 46.07 -48.26 -0.52
N LYS A 2 44.81 -48.23 -0.05
CA LYS A 2 43.66 -47.64 -0.73
C LYS A 2 43.52 -46.18 -0.30
N LYS A 3 44.02 -45.23 -1.07
CA LYS A 3 43.69 -43.79 -0.99
C LYS A 3 43.95 -43.14 -2.35
N LEU A 4 43.02 -43.33 -3.29
CA LEU A 4 42.89 -42.51 -4.49
C LEU A 4 41.48 -42.64 -5.06
N GLN A 5 40.50 -42.24 -4.27
CA GLN A 5 39.14 -41.96 -4.72
C GLN A 5 38.75 -40.68 -4.01
N TYR A 6 38.74 -39.56 -4.74
CA TYR A 6 38.08 -38.27 -4.45
C TYR A 6 38.85 -37.16 -5.19
N LEU A 7 38.95 -37.24 -6.52
CA LEU A 7 39.25 -36.07 -7.35
C LEU A 7 39.04 -36.41 -8.84
N LEU A 8 37.79 -36.49 -9.33
CA LEU A 8 37.39 -36.31 -10.74
C LEU A 8 35.92 -36.72 -10.95
N VAL A 9 34.99 -35.95 -10.38
CA VAL A 9 33.60 -35.87 -10.88
C VAL A 9 33.12 -34.43 -10.67
N CYS A 10 33.65 -33.47 -11.42
CA CYS A 10 33.14 -32.09 -11.42
C CYS A 10 33.06 -31.43 -12.80
N ILE A 11 33.21 -32.17 -13.91
CA ILE A 11 33.03 -31.57 -15.24
C ILE A 11 32.22 -32.52 -16.10
N LEU A 12 30.90 -32.39 -16.03
CA LEU A 12 29.96 -32.38 -17.16
C LEU A 12 28.54 -32.51 -16.56
N ILE A 13 27.86 -31.38 -16.41
CA ILE A 13 26.45 -31.10 -16.78
C ILE A 13 26.35 -29.57 -16.64
N PHE A 14 26.95 -28.86 -17.59
CA PHE A 14 26.57 -27.49 -17.89
C PHE A 14 25.81 -27.58 -19.21
N THR A 15 24.60 -27.01 -19.19
CA THR A 15 23.58 -26.90 -20.26
C THR A 15 22.78 -28.17 -20.61
N ILE A 16 21.56 -28.26 -20.07
CA ILE A 16 20.27 -28.12 -20.79
C ILE A 16 19.12 -28.19 -19.75
N VAL A 17 18.40 -27.07 -19.66
CA VAL A 17 16.98 -26.87 -19.30
C VAL A 17 16.44 -27.57 -18.04
N ALA A 18 16.37 -26.78 -16.96
CA ALA A 18 15.20 -26.79 -16.10
C ALA A 18 14.73 -25.33 -15.91
N CYS A 19 13.72 -24.95 -16.68
CA CYS A 19 12.68 -24.07 -16.15
C CYS A 19 12.15 -24.77 -14.89
N SER A 20 12.58 -24.35 -13.71
CA SER A 20 11.92 -24.72 -12.47
C SER A 20 11.56 -23.45 -11.70
N SER A 21 10.28 -23.12 -11.82
CA SER A 21 9.43 -22.49 -10.80
C SER A 21 10.16 -21.93 -9.58
N LYS A 22 10.32 -20.60 -9.55
CA LYS A 22 10.23 -19.89 -8.28
C LYS A 22 8.88 -19.20 -8.24
N ASN A 23 8.05 -19.66 -7.30
CA ASN A 23 6.73 -19.15 -6.99
C ASN A 23 6.73 -17.62 -7.02
N ASN A 24 6.00 -17.06 -7.98
CA ASN A 24 5.38 -15.78 -7.77
C ASN A 24 4.23 -16.09 -6.81
N ASP A 25 4.42 -15.85 -5.51
CA ASP A 25 3.28 -15.78 -4.60
C ASP A 25 2.46 -14.56 -5.04
N ILE A 26 1.42 -14.89 -5.80
CA ILE A 26 0.39 -14.00 -6.28
C ILE A 26 -0.57 -13.81 -5.11
N THR A 27 -0.47 -12.70 -4.39
CA THR A 27 -1.59 -12.24 -3.55
C THR A 27 -2.57 -11.46 -4.43
N ASN A 28 -3.12 -12.12 -5.44
CA ASN A 28 -4.39 -11.69 -6.03
C ASN A 28 -5.49 -12.09 -5.02
N PRO A 29 -6.64 -11.39 -4.96
CA PRO A 29 -7.86 -12.11 -4.62
C PRO A 29 -7.96 -13.28 -5.60
N ILE A 30 -8.10 -14.50 -5.09
CA ILE A 30 -8.01 -15.74 -5.88
C ILE A 30 -9.01 -15.63 -7.03
N SER A 31 -8.53 -15.25 -8.23
CA SER A 31 -9.31 -15.34 -9.44
C SER A 31 -9.32 -16.81 -9.81
N ASN A 32 -10.46 -17.47 -9.63
CA ASN A 32 -10.67 -18.81 -10.16
C ASN A 32 -10.58 -18.78 -11.69
N ALA A 33 -9.37 -18.97 -12.21
CA ALA A 33 -9.14 -19.40 -13.58
C ALA A 33 -8.71 -20.86 -13.52
N ASN A 34 -9.69 -21.77 -13.56
CA ASN A 34 -9.69 -23.00 -14.37
C ASN A 34 -10.78 -23.96 -13.87
N LEU A 35 -11.91 -23.98 -14.58
CA LEU A 35 -12.62 -25.24 -14.85
C LEU A 35 -12.57 -25.44 -16.36
N ASN A 36 -11.46 -26.01 -16.83
CA ASN A 36 -11.46 -26.76 -18.08
C ASN A 36 -12.25 -28.03 -17.81
N ASP A 37 -13.56 -27.98 -18.01
CA ASP A 37 -14.31 -29.20 -18.27
C ASP A 37 -14.18 -29.48 -19.77
N ASN A 38 -13.35 -30.48 -20.11
CA ASN A 38 -13.35 -31.10 -21.42
C ASN A 38 -14.65 -31.89 -21.59
N ASN A 39 -15.78 -31.20 -21.73
CA ASN A 39 -16.93 -31.74 -22.41
C ASN A 39 -17.87 -30.62 -22.82
N GLY A 40 -18.21 -30.61 -24.11
CA GLY A 40 -19.05 -29.58 -24.69
C GLY A 40 -20.40 -29.44 -23.99
N ASN A 41 -20.83 -28.17 -23.91
CA ASN A 41 -22.15 -27.65 -23.57
C ASN A 41 -22.26 -26.96 -22.20
N ASN A 42 -22.53 -25.65 -22.28
CA ASN A 42 -22.84 -24.67 -21.23
C ASN A 42 -21.65 -24.20 -20.37
N ALA A 43 -20.84 -23.29 -20.95
CA ALA A 43 -19.97 -22.42 -20.17
C ALA A 43 -20.85 -21.56 -19.22
N LYS A 44 -20.99 -22.01 -17.98
CA LYS A 44 -21.57 -21.22 -16.90
C LYS A 44 -20.62 -20.07 -16.61
N ILE A 45 -20.93 -18.88 -17.13
CA ILE A 45 -20.29 -17.63 -16.73
C ILE A 45 -20.53 -17.50 -15.23
N ILE A 46 -19.49 -17.74 -14.41
CA ILE A 46 -19.54 -17.41 -12.99
C ILE A 46 -19.44 -15.90 -12.93
N THR A 47 -20.62 -15.27 -12.92
CA THR A 47 -20.81 -13.89 -12.51
C THR A 47 -20.43 -13.82 -11.04
N THR A 48 -19.19 -13.44 -10.72
CA THR A 48 -18.83 -12.93 -9.40
C THR A 48 -19.47 -11.56 -9.24
N SER A 49 -20.81 -11.54 -9.17
CA SER A 49 -21.57 -10.32 -9.01
C SER A 49 -21.28 -9.76 -7.63
N TYR A 50 -20.55 -8.65 -7.58
CA TYR A 50 -20.49 -7.80 -6.41
C TYR A 50 -21.92 -7.48 -5.94
N THR A 51 -22.17 -7.65 -4.66
CA THR A 51 -23.44 -7.33 -4.03
C THR A 51 -23.27 -6.17 -3.06
N ILE A 52 -24.33 -5.39 -2.87
CA ILE A 52 -24.37 -4.38 -1.83
C ILE A 52 -24.20 -5.10 -0.49
N HIS A 53 -23.10 -4.80 0.20
CA HIS A 53 -22.79 -5.40 1.50
C HIS A 53 -22.75 -4.32 2.58
N GLY A 54 -22.23 -3.14 2.25
CA GLY A 54 -21.79 -2.16 3.24
C GLY A 54 -20.49 -2.58 3.91
N ILE A 55 -19.92 -1.70 4.72
CA ILE A 55 -18.80 -2.04 5.60
C ILE A 55 -19.32 -2.87 6.79
N ASP A 56 -18.64 -3.96 7.16
CA ASP A 56 -19.06 -4.82 8.27
C ASP A 56 -19.11 -4.06 9.60
N GLU A 57 -20.10 -4.39 10.44
CA GLU A 57 -20.36 -3.69 11.70
C GLU A 57 -19.19 -3.72 12.69
N LYS A 58 -18.28 -4.70 12.59
CA LYS A 58 -17.07 -4.76 13.44
C LYS A 58 -16.15 -3.55 13.24
N TYR A 59 -16.24 -2.88 12.09
CA TYR A 59 -15.50 -1.66 11.81
C TYR A 59 -16.25 -0.39 12.23
N ASN A 60 -17.49 -0.49 12.74
CA ASN A 60 -18.24 0.67 13.21
C ASN A 60 -17.48 1.45 14.28
N GLY A 61 -17.62 2.78 14.23
CA GLY A 61 -17.03 3.71 15.19
C GLY A 61 -16.35 4.89 14.53
N SER A 62 -15.68 5.68 15.37
CA SER A 62 -14.83 6.78 14.93
C SER A 62 -13.45 6.26 14.55
N TRP A 63 -12.98 6.67 13.38
CA TRP A 63 -11.63 6.41 12.88
C TRP A 63 -10.98 7.74 12.55
N LYS A 64 -9.65 7.71 12.41
CA LYS A 64 -8.89 8.83 11.88
C LYS A 64 -8.47 8.55 10.45
N PHE A 65 -8.71 9.49 9.55
CA PHE A 65 -8.21 9.45 8.18
C PHE A 65 -7.03 10.39 8.00
N PHE A 66 -5.93 9.84 7.53
CA PHE A 66 -4.71 10.56 7.21
C PHE A 66 -4.53 10.54 5.69
N ASN A 67 -4.78 11.68 5.04
CA ASN A 67 -4.65 11.78 3.59
C ASN A 67 -3.17 11.80 3.14
N THR A 68 -2.91 11.66 1.85
CA THR A 68 -1.54 11.68 1.29
C THR A 68 -1.00 13.07 0.97
N ASP A 69 -1.65 14.09 1.49
CA ASP A 69 -1.64 15.43 0.93
C ASP A 69 -1.08 16.46 1.92
N ASP A 70 -1.15 17.77 1.64
CA ASP A 70 -0.52 18.80 2.48
C ASP A 70 -1.01 18.85 3.94
N LYS A 71 -2.19 18.30 4.23
CA LYS A 71 -2.73 18.15 5.59
C LYS A 71 -2.59 16.74 6.15
N GLY A 72 -1.96 15.81 5.44
CA GLY A 72 -1.94 14.37 5.76
C GLY A 72 -1.34 14.00 7.11
N ASN A 73 -0.51 14.88 7.67
CA ASN A 73 0.06 14.73 9.01
C ASN A 73 -0.94 15.06 10.14
N ILE A 74 -2.07 15.68 9.83
CA ILE A 74 -3.15 15.98 10.77
C ILE A 74 -4.34 15.11 10.37
N PRO A 75 -4.70 14.10 11.19
CA PRO A 75 -5.83 13.26 10.86
C PRO A 75 -7.14 14.03 10.94
N VAL A 76 -8.08 13.67 10.08
CA VAL A 76 -9.48 14.09 10.17
C VAL A 76 -10.33 12.97 10.73
N ASP A 77 -11.39 13.32 11.44
CA ASP A 77 -12.36 12.35 11.94
C ASP A 77 -13.21 11.80 10.81
N ILE A 78 -13.31 10.47 10.75
CA ILE A 78 -14.27 9.78 9.90
C ILE A 78 -15.13 8.87 10.76
N THR A 79 -16.36 8.62 10.32
CA THR A 79 -17.28 7.72 11.01
C THR A 79 -17.68 6.60 10.09
N ILE A 80 -17.54 5.37 10.58
CA ILE A 80 -18.06 4.16 9.96
C ILE A 80 -19.28 3.74 10.75
N LYS A 81 -20.41 3.65 10.07
CA LYS A 81 -21.69 3.32 10.70
C LYS A 81 -22.69 2.85 9.65
N ASP A 82 -23.55 1.91 10.04
CA ASP A 82 -24.69 1.45 9.24
C ASP A 82 -24.27 0.95 7.83
N GLY A 83 -23.05 0.41 7.72
CA GLY A 83 -22.46 -0.03 6.46
C GLY A 83 -21.88 1.07 5.57
N GLY A 84 -21.95 2.34 5.98
CA GLY A 84 -21.38 3.49 5.28
C GLY A 84 -20.11 4.05 5.92
N VAL A 85 -19.49 5.02 5.24
CA VAL A 85 -18.34 5.81 5.72
C VAL A 85 -18.55 7.28 5.42
N SER A 86 -18.21 8.15 6.38
CA SER A 86 -18.40 9.61 6.25
C SER A 86 -17.18 10.40 6.72
N GLY A 87 -16.97 11.57 6.13
CA GLY A 87 -15.89 12.50 6.51
C GLY A 87 -14.57 12.33 5.73
N LEU A 88 -14.56 11.54 4.65
CA LEU A 88 -13.36 11.33 3.84
C LEU A 88 -13.00 12.60 3.07
N VAL A 89 -11.79 13.14 3.25
CA VAL A 89 -11.36 14.39 2.58
C VAL A 89 -10.69 14.11 1.23
N ILE A 90 -10.83 15.05 0.29
CA ILE A 90 -10.15 14.98 -1.01
C ILE A 90 -8.66 15.35 -0.85
N SER A 91 -7.79 14.47 -1.32
CA SER A 91 -6.33 14.45 -1.16
C SER A 91 -5.55 15.10 -2.32
N ASN A 92 -6.05 16.18 -2.94
CA ASN A 92 -5.30 16.92 -3.97
C ASN A 92 -5.42 18.46 -3.83
N GLY A 93 -5.18 18.98 -2.63
CA GLY A 93 -5.30 20.40 -2.27
C GLY A 93 -6.71 20.82 -1.88
N LYS A 94 -7.67 19.88 -1.90
CA LYS A 94 -9.09 20.09 -1.58
C LYS A 94 -9.49 19.50 -0.23
N SER A 95 -8.55 19.47 0.72
CA SER A 95 -8.68 18.86 2.05
C SER A 95 -9.82 19.38 2.94
N GLU A 96 -10.53 20.43 2.54
CA GLU A 96 -11.70 20.98 3.22
C GLU A 96 -13.02 20.38 2.71
N ASN A 97 -12.98 19.70 1.55
CA ASN A 97 -14.13 19.03 0.98
C ASN A 97 -14.17 17.58 1.47
N THR A 98 -15.24 17.24 2.18
CA THR A 98 -15.50 15.87 2.64
C THR A 98 -16.53 15.17 1.75
N ILE A 99 -16.31 13.89 1.50
CA ILE A 99 -17.20 12.98 0.80
C ILE A 99 -17.62 11.88 1.77
N SER A 100 -18.85 11.38 1.60
CA SER A 100 -19.40 10.27 2.35
C SER A 100 -20.02 9.28 1.38
N PHE A 101 -19.99 8.00 1.72
CA PHE A 101 -20.56 6.91 0.94
C PHE A 101 -21.50 6.10 1.83
N THR A 102 -22.74 5.94 1.38
CA THR A 102 -23.72 5.12 2.11
C THR A 102 -23.57 3.65 1.76
N LYS A 103 -24.23 2.78 2.54
CA LYS A 103 -24.18 1.33 2.38
C LYS A 103 -24.52 0.88 0.96
N GLU A 104 -25.48 1.54 0.32
CA GLU A 104 -26.00 1.20 -1.02
C GLU A 104 -24.94 1.31 -2.12
N HIS A 105 -23.84 1.99 -1.85
CA HIS A 105 -22.75 2.25 -2.78
C HIS A 105 -21.45 1.51 -2.41
N ILE A 106 -21.53 0.58 -1.46
CA ILE A 106 -20.39 -0.19 -0.96
C ILE A 106 -20.63 -1.67 -1.20
N TYR A 107 -19.74 -2.27 -1.99
CA TYR A 107 -19.88 -3.60 -2.54
C TYR A 107 -18.74 -4.51 -2.11
N SER A 108 -19.03 -5.80 -1.98
CA SER A 108 -18.04 -6.87 -1.86
C SER A 108 -18.53 -8.09 -2.64
N THR A 109 -17.66 -9.06 -2.87
CA THR A 109 -18.09 -10.35 -3.41
C THR A 109 -18.64 -11.24 -2.28
N PRO A 110 -19.54 -12.19 -2.58
CA PRO A 110 -20.06 -13.12 -1.58
C PRO A 110 -19.00 -14.12 -1.07
N THR A 111 -17.83 -14.21 -1.72
CA THR A 111 -16.72 -15.07 -1.34
C THR A 111 -15.71 -14.25 -0.53
N PRO A 112 -15.63 -14.37 0.80
CA PRO A 112 -14.77 -13.51 1.63
C PRO A 112 -13.29 -13.50 1.21
N GLU A 113 -12.78 -14.62 0.73
CA GLU A 113 -11.40 -14.79 0.26
C GLU A 113 -11.08 -13.95 -0.98
N GLU A 114 -12.07 -13.68 -1.84
CA GLU A 114 -11.92 -12.80 -3.00
C GLU A 114 -11.89 -11.31 -2.62
N ASN A 115 -12.22 -10.98 -1.37
CA ASN A 115 -12.12 -9.62 -0.82
C ASN A 115 -10.89 -9.46 0.07
N LYS A 116 -10.07 -10.51 0.23
CA LYS A 116 -8.84 -10.46 1.02
C LYS A 116 -7.67 -9.99 0.18
N TYR A 117 -6.91 -9.05 0.74
CA TYR A 117 -5.71 -8.47 0.18
C TYR A 117 -4.53 -8.73 1.10
N TYR A 118 -3.45 -9.27 0.52
CA TYR A 118 -2.22 -9.62 1.24
C TYR A 118 -2.45 -10.51 2.48
N ASP A 119 -3.53 -11.30 2.48
CA ASP A 119 -4.01 -12.12 3.62
C ASP A 119 -4.22 -11.36 4.95
N ARG A 120 -4.29 -10.03 4.90
CA ARG A 120 -4.32 -9.14 6.07
C ARG A 120 -5.41 -8.09 6.02
N TYR A 121 -5.95 -7.79 4.84
CA TYR A 121 -6.96 -6.74 4.67
C TYR A 121 -8.21 -7.26 3.98
N PHE A 122 -9.38 -6.86 4.43
CA PHE A 122 -10.64 -7.04 3.73
C PHE A 122 -11.00 -5.74 3.01
N GLY A 123 -11.20 -5.78 1.70
CA GLY A 123 -11.56 -4.61 0.92
C GLY A 123 -13.01 -4.60 0.46
N TYR A 124 -13.55 -3.39 0.37
CA TYR A 124 -14.85 -3.08 -0.19
C TYR A 124 -14.67 -2.14 -1.37
N ILE A 125 -15.48 -2.32 -2.42
CA ILE A 125 -15.53 -1.44 -3.58
C ILE A 125 -16.55 -0.34 -3.31
N ILE A 126 -16.12 0.91 -3.50
CA ILE A 126 -16.99 2.09 -3.49
C ILE A 126 -17.35 2.41 -4.93
N SER A 127 -18.65 2.54 -5.22
CA SER A 127 -19.16 3.02 -6.50
C SER A 127 -20.42 3.88 -6.30
N GLU A 128 -20.23 5.20 -6.28
CA GLU A 128 -21.30 6.19 -6.10
C GLU A 128 -21.18 7.29 -7.17
N GLY A 129 -22.05 7.25 -8.18
CA GLY A 129 -22.09 8.23 -9.26
C GLY A 129 -20.76 8.30 -10.04
N ALA A 130 -19.97 9.35 -9.77
CA ALA A 130 -18.66 9.55 -10.39
C ALA A 130 -17.50 8.97 -9.56
N TRP A 131 -17.73 8.62 -8.29
CA TRP A 131 -16.69 8.12 -7.39
C TRP A 131 -16.59 6.61 -7.48
N VAL A 132 -15.36 6.12 -7.73
CA VAL A 132 -15.06 4.70 -7.90
C VAL A 132 -13.72 4.38 -7.26
N GLY A 133 -13.67 3.32 -6.47
CA GLY A 133 -12.45 2.88 -5.83
C GLY A 133 -12.70 1.87 -4.72
N GLU A 134 -11.92 1.93 -3.65
CA GLU A 134 -11.93 0.95 -2.59
C GLU A 134 -11.60 1.52 -1.22
N ILE A 135 -12.01 0.77 -0.21
CA ILE A 135 -11.64 0.96 1.19
C ILE A 135 -11.30 -0.39 1.79
N HIS A 136 -10.15 -0.46 2.47
CA HIS A 136 -9.61 -1.67 3.07
C HIS A 136 -9.53 -1.53 4.58
N PHE A 137 -9.81 -2.64 5.24
CA PHE A 137 -9.74 -2.77 6.69
C PHE A 137 -8.91 -3.97 7.10
N PRO A 138 -8.17 -3.90 8.22
CA PRO A 138 -7.44 -5.04 8.74
C PRO A 138 -8.39 -6.20 9.08
N THR A 139 -7.99 -7.43 8.77
CA THR A 139 -8.76 -8.64 9.09
C THR A 139 -8.55 -9.11 10.52
N TYR A 140 -7.36 -8.86 11.07
CA TYR A 140 -6.98 -9.25 12.42
C TYR A 140 -7.31 -8.14 13.42
N ASP A 141 -7.80 -8.52 14.59
CA ASP A 141 -8.29 -7.57 15.60
C ASP A 141 -7.17 -6.74 16.27
N ASP A 142 -5.92 -7.19 16.19
CA ASP A 142 -4.73 -6.50 16.68
C ASP A 142 -4.16 -5.46 15.69
N GLU A 143 -4.62 -5.47 14.44
CA GLU A 143 -4.30 -4.47 13.44
C GLU A 143 -5.39 -3.39 13.39
N THR A 144 -4.99 -2.11 13.37
CA THR A 144 -5.94 -0.98 13.45
C THR A 144 -5.93 -0.09 12.22
N VAL A 145 -4.97 -0.31 11.32
CA VAL A 145 -4.70 0.55 10.16
C VAL A 145 -5.29 -0.06 8.90
N GLY A 146 -6.07 0.71 8.17
CA GLY A 146 -6.61 0.40 6.85
C GLY A 146 -6.18 1.43 5.80
N TYR A 147 -6.82 1.38 4.64
CA TYR A 147 -6.48 2.22 3.49
C TYR A 147 -7.72 2.63 2.70
N VAL A 148 -7.68 3.81 2.08
CA VAL A 148 -8.73 4.31 1.19
C VAL A 148 -8.09 4.77 -0.11
N TYR A 149 -8.72 4.41 -1.23
CA TYR A 149 -8.40 4.93 -2.55
C TYR A 149 -9.64 5.02 -3.41
N VAL A 150 -10.15 6.23 -3.60
CA VAL A 150 -11.35 6.50 -4.40
C VAL A 150 -11.06 7.65 -5.35
N THR A 151 -11.36 7.46 -6.62
CA THR A 151 -11.15 8.46 -7.67
C THR A 151 -12.47 8.93 -8.23
N ASN A 152 -12.55 10.19 -8.62
CA ASN A 152 -13.68 10.71 -9.35
C ASN A 152 -13.43 10.59 -10.85
N LYS A 153 -14.23 9.82 -11.58
CA LYS A 153 -14.03 9.55 -13.01
C LYS A 153 -14.20 10.78 -13.93
N ASN A 154 -14.83 11.84 -13.43
CA ASN A 154 -15.13 13.05 -14.20
C ASN A 154 -14.14 14.19 -13.92
N THR A 155 -13.29 14.05 -12.90
CA THR A 155 -12.38 15.11 -12.46
C THR A 155 -11.02 14.50 -12.09
N SER A 156 -10.07 15.33 -11.65
CA SER A 156 -8.80 14.84 -11.09
C SER A 156 -8.88 14.57 -9.59
N ASP A 157 -10.09 14.59 -9.00
CA ASP A 157 -10.27 14.47 -7.56
C ASP A 157 -10.05 13.03 -7.08
N ILE A 158 -9.30 12.91 -5.99
CA ILE A 158 -8.88 11.65 -5.40
C ILE A 158 -9.01 11.74 -3.88
N ILE A 159 -9.53 10.67 -3.28
CA ILE A 159 -9.50 10.41 -1.85
C ILE A 159 -8.51 9.27 -1.69
N ILE A 160 -7.35 9.56 -1.11
CA ILE A 160 -6.31 8.56 -0.87
C ILE A 160 -5.67 8.81 0.49
N GLY A 161 -5.44 7.74 1.25
CA GLY A 161 -4.80 7.82 2.56
C GLY A 161 -4.97 6.56 3.40
N MET A 162 -4.43 6.61 4.62
CA MET A 162 -4.59 5.55 5.61
C MET A 162 -5.68 5.91 6.62
N ILE A 163 -6.40 4.91 7.09
CA ILE A 163 -7.38 5.06 8.18
C ILE A 163 -6.88 4.30 9.40
N ASP A 164 -7.11 4.81 10.61
CA ASP A 164 -6.67 4.16 11.85
C ASP A 164 -7.77 4.24 12.91
N LYS A 165 -8.14 3.08 13.48
CA LYS A 165 -9.15 2.98 14.55
C LYS A 165 -8.60 3.38 15.92
N ALA A 166 -7.30 3.24 16.13
CA ALA A 166 -6.65 3.53 17.41
C ALA A 166 -5.30 4.23 17.19
N PRO A 167 -5.33 5.44 16.60
CA PRO A 167 -4.09 6.15 16.31
C PRO A 167 -3.39 6.50 17.62
N GLY A 168 -2.19 5.95 17.78
CA GLY A 168 -1.24 6.44 18.76
C GLY A 168 -0.83 7.89 18.44
N PRO A 169 -0.19 8.59 19.39
CA PRO A 169 0.51 9.83 19.09
C PRO A 169 1.42 9.60 17.88
N LYS A 170 1.18 10.35 16.81
CA LYS A 170 2.01 10.26 15.62
C LYS A 170 3.11 11.31 15.73
N ASP A 171 4.34 10.83 15.76
CA ASP A 171 5.50 11.68 15.93
C ASP A 171 5.80 12.50 14.66
N ILE A 172 6.51 13.60 14.88
CA ILE A 172 7.16 14.37 13.82
C ILE A 172 8.60 13.88 13.67
N PHE A 173 9.22 14.18 12.54
CA PHE A 173 10.64 13.88 12.40
C PHE A 173 11.48 14.66 13.41
N GLU A 174 12.44 13.94 13.97
CA GLU A 174 13.47 14.51 14.80
C GLU A 174 14.30 15.53 14.05
N THR A 175 14.72 16.58 14.74
CA THR A 175 15.41 17.71 14.10
C THR A 175 16.75 17.30 13.48
N SER A 176 17.41 16.27 14.03
CA SER A 176 18.65 15.71 13.51
C SER A 176 18.51 15.08 12.12
N PHE A 177 17.33 14.56 11.79
CA PHE A 177 17.01 13.94 10.49
C PHE A 177 16.53 14.95 9.44
N LYS A 178 16.15 16.17 9.85
CA LYS A 178 15.63 17.18 8.92
C LYS A 178 16.73 17.69 8.00
N GLY A 179 16.45 17.78 6.71
CA GLY A 179 17.40 18.27 5.73
C GLY A 179 17.09 17.82 4.31
N GLU A 180 17.91 18.29 3.38
CA GLU A 180 17.93 17.83 2.00
C GLU A 180 19.12 16.89 1.82
N TYR A 181 18.85 15.67 1.37
CA TYR A 181 19.84 14.62 1.16
C TYR A 181 19.87 14.25 -0.32
N LYS A 182 21.06 14.20 -0.91
CA LYS A 182 21.23 13.95 -2.36
C LYS A 182 22.03 12.71 -2.65
N SER A 183 21.68 12.07 -3.75
CA SER A 183 22.48 11.02 -4.38
C SER A 183 22.25 11.02 -5.90
N GLY A 184 23.21 11.58 -6.65
CA GLY A 184 23.07 11.82 -8.08
C GLY A 184 21.90 12.77 -8.41
N ASN A 185 20.98 12.32 -9.26
CA ASN A 185 19.75 13.03 -9.65
C ASN A 185 18.58 12.86 -8.66
N ARG A 186 18.81 12.18 -7.54
CA ARG A 186 17.79 11.88 -6.53
C ARG A 186 17.95 12.79 -5.33
N THR A 187 16.82 13.26 -4.81
CA THR A 187 16.78 14.09 -3.61
C THR A 187 15.74 13.55 -2.65
N LEU A 188 16.14 13.31 -1.40
CA LEU A 188 15.23 13.07 -0.30
C LEU A 188 15.18 14.33 0.56
N LYS A 189 14.01 14.95 0.66
CA LYS A 189 13.77 16.10 1.51
C LYS A 189 12.99 15.66 2.73
N ILE A 190 13.62 15.72 3.90
CA ILE A 190 12.99 15.40 5.19
C ILE A 190 12.65 16.71 5.88
N GLU A 191 11.36 17.00 5.96
CA GLU A 191 10.80 18.15 6.67
C GLU A 191 10.14 17.69 7.96
N ARG A 192 9.68 18.63 8.79
CA ARG A 192 9.07 18.28 10.09
C ARG A 192 7.87 17.32 9.97
N VAL A 193 7.04 17.52 8.94
CA VAL A 193 5.74 16.86 8.80
C VAL A 193 5.62 16.03 7.53
N PHE A 194 6.63 16.07 6.65
CA PHE A 194 6.63 15.34 5.39
C PHE A 194 8.03 14.89 5.01
N ILE A 195 8.09 13.77 4.32
CA ILE A 195 9.20 13.39 3.46
C ILE A 195 8.77 13.54 2.02
N THR A 196 9.62 14.13 1.19
CA THR A 196 9.41 14.17 -0.25
C THR A 196 10.62 13.59 -0.96
N TYR A 197 10.38 12.58 -1.80
CA TYR A 197 11.40 11.98 -2.65
C TYR A 197 11.23 12.49 -4.08
N TYR A 198 12.35 12.93 -4.66
CA TYR A 198 12.46 13.45 -6.00
C TYR A 198 13.44 12.62 -6.82
N GLU A 199 13.15 12.49 -8.10
CA GLU A 199 14.07 11.96 -9.10
C GLU A 199 13.96 12.82 -10.36
N ASP A 200 15.09 13.31 -10.87
CA ASP A 200 15.15 14.27 -11.97
C ASP A 200 14.32 15.55 -11.71
N SER A 201 14.37 16.04 -10.48
CA SER A 201 13.60 17.20 -9.99
C SER A 201 12.08 17.03 -10.03
N GLN A 202 11.57 15.82 -10.32
CA GLN A 202 10.14 15.50 -10.27
C GLN A 202 9.80 14.84 -8.94
N VAL A 203 8.74 15.30 -8.29
CA VAL A 203 8.21 14.63 -7.08
C VAL A 203 7.74 13.23 -7.48
N LYS A 204 8.33 12.22 -6.85
CA LYS A 204 7.92 10.83 -7.03
C LYS A 204 6.96 10.38 -5.94
N VAL A 205 7.24 10.77 -4.69
CA VAL A 205 6.34 10.50 -3.57
C VAL A 205 6.49 11.58 -2.49
N LYS A 206 5.37 11.93 -1.85
CA LYS A 206 5.29 12.75 -0.65
C LYS A 206 4.55 11.96 0.42
N ILE A 207 5.16 11.82 1.60
CA ILE A 207 4.66 10.94 2.68
C ILE A 207 4.59 11.76 3.97
N PRO A 208 3.41 11.85 4.63
CA PRO A 208 3.28 12.41 5.97
C PRO A 208 4.20 11.73 7.00
N ALA A 209 4.78 12.52 7.92
CA ALA A 209 5.61 11.99 9.01
C ALA A 209 4.84 11.04 9.92
N SER A 210 3.53 11.27 10.07
CA SER A 210 2.62 10.44 10.86
C SER A 210 2.52 8.97 10.43
N PHE A 211 3.08 8.63 9.27
CA PHE A 211 3.14 7.25 8.77
C PHE A 211 4.41 6.53 9.17
N PHE A 212 5.40 7.27 9.64
CA PHE A 212 6.67 6.73 10.08
C PHE A 212 6.67 6.51 11.58
N GLU A 213 7.26 5.40 11.95
CA GLU A 213 7.59 5.07 13.33
C GLU A 213 9.11 5.02 13.46
N LEU A 214 9.60 5.54 14.58
CA LEU A 214 11.02 5.47 14.90
C LEU A 214 11.40 3.99 15.06
N SER A 215 12.43 3.55 14.33
CA SER A 215 12.90 2.18 14.34
C SER A 215 14.39 2.09 14.62
N ARG A 216 14.83 0.88 14.98
CA ARG A 216 16.23 0.53 15.13
C ARG A 216 16.50 -0.76 14.36
N ASP A 217 17.61 -0.80 13.63
CA ASP A 217 18.06 -2.03 12.96
C ASP A 217 18.76 -2.98 13.94
N ASP A 218 19.15 -4.18 13.45
CA ASP A 218 19.86 -5.19 14.26
C ASP A 218 21.22 -4.71 14.79
N LYS A 219 21.78 -3.64 14.21
CA LYS A 219 23.03 -2.99 14.65
C LYS A 219 22.76 -1.81 15.58
N ASN A 220 21.51 -1.63 16.01
CA ASN A 220 21.04 -0.56 16.88
C ASN A 220 21.11 0.84 16.24
N TYR A 221 21.23 0.92 14.91
CA TYR A 221 21.19 2.17 14.19
C TYR A 221 19.76 2.69 14.06
N LEU A 222 19.61 4.00 14.17
CA LEU A 222 18.34 4.69 14.12
C LEU A 222 17.83 4.83 12.70
N GLY A 223 16.52 4.71 12.58
CA GLY A 223 15.81 4.90 11.34
C GLY A 223 14.34 5.25 11.56
N TYR A 224 13.63 5.39 10.46
CA TYR A 224 12.18 5.53 10.41
C TYR A 224 11.63 4.53 9.40
N THR A 225 10.50 3.94 9.71
CA THR A 225 9.82 3.01 8.79
C THR A 225 8.31 3.07 8.91
N VAL A 226 7.64 2.70 7.84
CA VAL A 226 6.19 2.48 7.84
C VAL A 226 5.94 0.99 8.07
N PHE A 227 5.57 0.62 9.30
CA PHE A 227 5.31 -0.78 9.67
C PHE A 227 3.93 -1.28 9.26
N TYR A 228 2.94 -0.38 9.22
CA TYR A 228 1.54 -0.72 9.06
C TYR A 228 0.90 0.06 7.90
N GLY A 229 -0.03 -0.58 7.19
CA GLY A 229 -0.80 0.01 6.11
C GLY A 229 -0.21 -0.25 4.70
N PRO A 230 -1.05 -0.60 3.72
CA PRO A 230 -0.59 -1.05 2.41
C PRO A 230 0.03 0.07 1.56
N LEU A 231 -0.38 1.32 1.77
CA LEU A 231 -0.05 2.45 0.89
C LEU A 231 1.44 2.77 0.82
N TYR A 232 2.14 2.74 1.95
CA TYR A 232 3.58 3.00 2.04
C TYR A 232 4.33 1.85 2.73
N SER A 233 3.76 0.64 2.68
CA SER A 233 4.47 -0.55 3.13
C SER A 233 5.81 -0.65 2.41
N GLY A 234 6.90 -0.90 3.14
CA GLY A 234 8.25 -1.03 2.56
C GLY A 234 9.05 0.26 2.38
N VAL A 235 8.65 1.36 3.04
CA VAL A 235 9.46 2.58 3.11
C VAL A 235 10.34 2.58 4.36
N PHE A 236 11.64 2.85 4.17
CA PHE A 236 12.64 2.87 5.24
C PHE A 236 13.62 4.02 5.05
N ILE A 237 13.95 4.69 6.16
CA ILE A 237 15.09 5.60 6.28
C ILE A 237 15.98 5.03 7.36
N ASN A 238 17.25 4.78 7.08
CA ASN A 238 18.20 4.26 8.05
C ASN A 238 19.45 5.13 8.09
N THR A 239 20.08 5.24 9.26
CA THR A 239 21.31 6.01 9.47
C THR A 239 22.41 5.11 10.03
N HIS A 240 23.58 5.68 10.30
CA HIS A 240 24.61 5.03 11.12
C HIS A 240 24.66 5.58 12.56
N ASN A 241 23.67 6.40 12.93
CA ASN A 241 23.60 7.02 14.25
C ASN A 241 22.92 6.06 15.23
N THR A 242 23.43 5.98 16.47
CA THR A 242 22.81 5.18 17.54
C THR A 242 22.01 6.04 18.51
N LYS A 243 22.29 7.36 18.56
CA LYS A 243 21.58 8.34 19.39
C LYS A 243 20.81 9.33 18.53
N ILE A 244 19.60 9.64 18.99
CA ILE A 244 18.63 10.48 18.25
C ILE A 244 19.09 11.93 18.14
N SER A 245 19.90 12.38 19.09
CA SER A 245 20.51 13.71 19.13
C SER A 245 21.61 13.92 18.10
N ASP A 246 22.20 12.84 17.59
CA ASP A 246 23.38 12.94 16.74
C ASP A 246 22.98 13.47 15.35
N PRO A 247 23.71 14.46 14.78
CA PRO A 247 23.42 14.96 13.45
C PRO A 247 23.45 13.85 12.40
N VAL A 248 22.41 13.75 11.58
CA VAL A 248 22.36 12.80 10.47
C VAL A 248 22.93 13.48 9.23
N ASN A 249 24.17 13.16 8.88
CA ASN A 249 24.84 13.67 7.67
C ASN A 249 24.68 12.72 6.47
N GLU A 250 24.45 11.43 6.73
CA GLU A 250 24.26 10.40 5.74
C GLU A 250 23.13 9.47 6.17
N LEU A 251 22.34 9.02 5.20
CA LEU A 251 21.28 8.05 5.40
C LEU A 251 21.10 7.16 4.16
N ASN A 252 20.47 6.01 4.36
CA ASN A 252 19.96 5.15 3.30
C ASN A 252 18.45 5.30 3.24
N PHE A 253 17.90 5.41 2.04
CA PHE A 253 16.46 5.57 1.81
C PHE A 253 15.94 4.56 0.80
N ILE A 254 14.96 3.78 1.25
CA ILE A 254 14.27 2.77 0.46
C ILE A 254 12.81 3.18 0.36
N TYR A 255 12.33 3.31 -0.86
CA TYR A 255 10.94 3.49 -1.22
C TYR A 255 10.60 2.45 -2.27
N VAL A 256 9.64 1.59 -1.95
CA VAL A 256 9.11 0.61 -2.89
C VAL A 256 7.68 1.00 -3.21
N ASP A 257 7.46 1.40 -4.46
CA ASP A 257 6.11 1.66 -4.96
C ASP A 257 5.44 0.33 -5.32
N TYR A 258 4.75 -0.27 -4.35
CA TYR A 258 3.93 -1.47 -4.56
C TYR A 258 2.61 -1.18 -5.29
N ASN A 259 2.34 0.08 -5.65
CA ASN A 259 1.08 0.57 -6.17
C ASN A 259 0.55 -0.30 -7.31
N ASN A 260 -0.38 -1.16 -6.95
CA ASN A 260 -1.19 -1.91 -7.89
C ASN A 260 -2.29 -0.96 -8.37
N LYS A 261 -2.46 -0.84 -9.69
CA LYS A 261 -3.60 -0.14 -10.26
C LYS A 261 -4.84 -1.02 -10.08
N LEU A 262 -5.72 -0.65 -9.17
CA LEU A 262 -7.05 -1.23 -9.13
C LEU A 262 -7.82 -0.81 -10.39
N GLU A 263 -8.27 -1.78 -11.17
CA GLU A 263 -9.18 -1.60 -12.28
C GLU A 263 -10.53 -2.19 -11.90
N ILE A 264 -11.53 -1.32 -11.76
CA ILE A 264 -12.91 -1.71 -11.50
C ILE A 264 -13.70 -1.58 -12.80
N GLN A 265 -14.29 -2.68 -13.26
CA GLN A 265 -15.26 -2.66 -14.34
C GLN A 265 -16.66 -2.48 -13.74
N LEU A 266 -17.44 -1.55 -14.28
CA LEU A 266 -18.79 -1.25 -13.82
C LEU A 266 -19.82 -1.59 -14.90
N LYS A 267 -21.04 -1.90 -14.47
CA LYS A 267 -22.24 -1.90 -15.33
C LYS A 267 -22.65 -0.47 -15.65
N GLU A 268 -23.59 -0.30 -16.58
CA GLU A 268 -24.20 1.00 -16.88
C GLU A 268 -24.86 1.65 -15.66
N ASP A 269 -25.42 0.83 -14.76
CA ASP A 269 -26.04 1.29 -13.50
C ASP A 269 -25.03 1.65 -12.39
N GLY A 270 -23.72 1.49 -12.65
CA GLY A 270 -22.65 1.77 -11.68
C GLY A 270 -22.31 0.61 -10.75
N THR A 271 -23.01 -0.53 -10.82
CA THR A 271 -22.68 -1.72 -10.03
C THR A 271 -21.34 -2.32 -10.49
N PRO A 272 -20.41 -2.68 -9.59
CA PRO A 272 -19.19 -3.38 -9.97
C PRO A 272 -19.44 -4.76 -10.60
N ILE A 273 -18.73 -5.03 -11.69
CA ILE A 273 -18.68 -6.33 -12.38
C ILE A 273 -17.47 -7.10 -11.92
N SER A 274 -16.31 -6.43 -11.89
CA SER A 274 -15.05 -7.02 -11.45
C SER A 274 -14.14 -5.92 -10.89
N ALA A 275 -13.25 -6.30 -9.99
CA ALA A 275 -12.16 -5.45 -9.53
C ALA A 275 -10.87 -6.27 -9.60
N LYS A 276 -9.87 -5.73 -10.29
CA LYS A 276 -8.59 -6.42 -10.51
C LYS A 276 -7.43 -5.49 -10.22
N TYR A 277 -6.46 -5.99 -9.47
CA TYR A 277 -5.20 -5.31 -9.28
C TYR A 277 -4.26 -5.65 -10.42
N ASN A 278 -3.80 -4.61 -11.11
CA ASN A 278 -2.75 -4.73 -12.09
C ASN A 278 -1.48 -4.13 -11.51
N LYS A 279 -0.45 -4.97 -11.39
CA LYS A 279 0.86 -4.54 -10.91
C LYS A 279 1.41 -3.46 -11.84
N LYS A 280 1.64 -2.26 -11.31
CA LYS A 280 2.43 -1.25 -12.01
C LYS A 280 3.89 -1.68 -12.00
N THR A 281 4.69 -1.12 -12.89
CA THR A 281 6.16 -1.24 -12.79
C THR A 281 6.59 -0.75 -11.42
N THR A 282 7.07 -1.67 -10.58
CA THR A 282 7.54 -1.34 -9.23
C THR A 282 8.70 -0.37 -9.34
N THR A 283 8.51 0.84 -8.81
CA THR A 283 9.61 1.80 -8.66
C THR A 283 10.27 1.51 -7.33
N ILE A 284 11.58 1.25 -7.35
CA ILE A 284 12.38 1.01 -6.14
C ILE A 284 13.46 2.10 -6.11
N SER A 285 13.48 2.93 -5.06
CA SER A 285 14.70 3.68 -4.79
C SER A 285 15.78 2.67 -4.39
N PRO A 286 16.98 2.68 -5.00
CA PRO A 286 17.97 1.64 -4.78
C PRO A 286 18.31 1.48 -3.29
N ASP A 287 18.26 0.24 -2.80
CA ASP A 287 18.44 -0.14 -1.40
C ASP A 287 19.84 0.13 -0.85
N ASN A 288 20.83 0.12 -1.72
CA ASN A 288 22.25 0.30 -1.40
C ASN A 288 22.78 1.71 -1.73
N LEU A 289 21.88 2.70 -1.82
CA LEU A 289 22.25 4.08 -2.11
C LEU A 289 22.32 4.92 -0.84
N THR A 290 23.50 5.46 -0.56
CA THR A 290 23.70 6.45 0.49
C THR A 290 23.39 7.84 -0.04
N TYR A 291 22.60 8.59 0.72
CA TYR A 291 22.28 9.99 0.48
C TYR A 291 23.02 10.84 1.48
N THR A 292 23.69 11.88 0.99
CA THR A 292 24.49 12.80 1.81
C THR A 292 23.77 14.14 1.93
N ARG A 293 23.77 14.69 3.14
CA ARG A 293 23.19 15.99 3.46
C ARG A 293 23.87 17.11 2.66
N GLN A 294 23.08 18.06 2.17
CA GLN A 294 23.54 19.30 1.54
C GLN A 294 23.44 20.48 2.50
#